data_AF-A0AAU1V8V6-F1
#
_entry.id   AF-A0AAU1V8V6-F1
#
_cell.length_a   1.000
_cell.length_b   1.000
_cell.length_c   1.000
_cell.angle_alpha   90.00
_cell.angle_beta   90.00
_cell.angle_gamma   90.00
#
_symmetry.space_group_name_H-M   'P 1'
#
loop_
_entity.id
_entity.type
_entity.pdbx_description
1 polymer ?
#
loop_
_entity_poly.entity_id
_entity_poly.type
_entity_poly.pdbx_seq_one_letter_code
_entity_poly.pdbx_strand_id
1 'polypeptide(L)' 'MSSPHGIDPRAHDDPRNRYPTDEQFYGSDRPGRAEIPEDRPRGGNREVSPLKHRGTWATVGLVAGVILLILVGIALFP' A
#
# COMPACT_ATOMS: atom_id res chain seq x y z
N MET A 1 14.96 24.10 -10.86
CA MET A 1 13.86 23.55 -10.06
C MET A 1 13.00 22.71 -11.01
N SER A 2 13.15 21.39 -10.99
CA SER A 2 12.33 20.50 -11.81
C SER A 2 10.98 20.39 -11.13
N SER A 3 9.96 21.09 -11.64
CA SER A 3 8.59 20.85 -11.17
C SER A 3 8.25 19.38 -11.48
N PRO A 4 7.74 18.59 -10.52
CA PRO A 4 7.29 17.22 -10.78
C PRO A 4 6.15 17.12 -11.81
N HIS A 5 5.57 18.26 -12.18
CA HIS A 5 4.37 18.44 -13.01
C HIS A 5 4.64 19.42 -14.17
N GLY A 6 5.90 19.56 -14.58
CA GLY A 6 6.25 20.37 -15.75
C GLY A 6 5.70 19.75 -17.03
N ILE A 7 5.26 20.60 -17.97
CA ILE A 7 4.83 20.17 -19.31
C ILE A 7 5.91 19.29 -19.94
N ASP A 8 5.49 18.25 -20.68
CA ASP A 8 6.35 17.55 -21.64
C ASP A 8 7.18 18.57 -22.44
N PRO A 9 8.53 18.56 -22.35
CA PRO A 9 9.38 19.50 -23.07
C PRO A 9 9.14 19.58 -24.57
N ARG A 10 8.57 18.52 -25.18
CA ARG A 10 8.22 18.48 -26.60
C ARG A 10 6.99 19.31 -26.95
N ALA A 11 6.13 19.58 -25.97
CA ALA A 11 4.89 20.34 -26.13
C ALA A 11 5.02 21.82 -25.72
N HIS A 12 6.21 22.24 -25.27
CA HIS A 12 6.47 23.62 -24.84
C HIS A 12 6.27 24.64 -25.97
N ASP A 13 6.68 24.29 -27.20
CA ASP A 13 6.62 25.18 -28.36
C ASP A 13 5.51 24.78 -29.36
N ASP A 14 4.59 23.89 -28.98
CA ASP A 14 3.47 23.50 -29.84
C ASP A 14 2.40 24.61 -29.84
N PRO A 15 2.09 25.25 -30.98
CA PRO A 15 1.08 26.30 -31.06
C PRO A 15 -0.34 25.83 -30.74
N ARG A 16 -0.57 24.51 -30.67
CA ARG A 16 -1.84 23.91 -30.27
C ARG A 16 -1.96 23.70 -28.77
N ASN A 17 -0.85 23.84 -28.02
CA ASN A 17 -0.88 23.70 -26.58
C ASN A 17 -1.56 24.92 -25.96
N ARG A 18 -2.76 24.70 -25.43
CA ARG A 18 -3.58 25.76 -24.82
C ARG A 18 -3.13 26.11 -23.40
N TYR A 19 -2.39 25.21 -22.73
CA TYR A 19 -2.07 25.35 -21.31
C TYR A 19 -0.54 25.37 -21.09
N PRO A 20 -0.02 26.38 -20.37
CA PRO A 20 1.40 26.54 -20.07
C PRO A 20 1.89 25.71 -18.89
N THR A 21 1.01 25.00 -18.16
CA THR A 21 1.42 23.89 -17.27
C THR A 21 0.42 22.73 -17.29
N ASP A 22 0.87 21.53 -16.91
CA ASP A 22 0.00 20.36 -16.75
C ASP A 22 -1.05 20.59 -15.65
N GLU A 23 -0.72 21.32 -14.59
CA GLU A 23 -1.70 21.66 -13.55
C GLU A 23 -2.82 22.55 -14.08
N GLN A 24 -2.54 23.45 -15.03
CA GLN A 24 -3.58 24.25 -15.66
C GLN A 24 -4.46 23.40 -16.59
N PHE A 25 -3.86 22.44 -17.31
CA PHE A 25 -4.61 21.49 -18.13
C PHE A 25 -5.50 20.57 -17.27
N TYR A 26 -4.96 19.94 -16.23
CA TYR A 26 -5.71 19.04 -15.35
C TYR A 26 -6.66 19.79 -14.39
N GLY A 27 -6.44 21.08 -14.18
CA GLY A 27 -7.26 21.94 -13.32
C GLY A 27 -8.38 22.69 -14.04
N SER A 28 -8.35 22.82 -15.37
CA SER A 28 -9.31 23.66 -16.11
C SER A 28 -10.76 23.24 -15.92
N ASP A 29 -10.99 21.93 -15.82
CA ASP A 29 -12.33 21.34 -15.75
C ASP A 29 -12.66 20.85 -14.32
N ARG A 30 -11.73 21.06 -13.37
CA ARG A 30 -11.94 20.67 -11.97
C ARG A 30 -12.73 21.76 -11.24
N PRO A 31 -13.80 21.42 -10.50
CA PRO A 31 -14.46 22.36 -9.62
C PRO A 31 -13.50 22.81 -8.51
N GLY A 32 -13.65 24.03 -7.99
CA GLY A 32 -12.72 24.62 -7.01
C GLY A 32 -12.52 23.84 -5.69
N ARG A 33 -13.30 22.78 -5.46
CA ARG A 33 -13.10 21.77 -4.40
C ARG A 33 -13.02 20.38 -5.03
N ALA A 34 -11.92 20.12 -5.73
CA ALA A 34 -11.72 18.87 -6.47
C ALA A 34 -11.24 17.70 -5.60
N GLU A 35 -10.99 17.93 -4.31
CA GLU A 35 -10.65 16.88 -3.35
C GLU A 35 -11.90 16.07 -3.02
N ILE A 36 -12.12 15.01 -3.79
CA ILE A 36 -13.09 13.98 -3.43
C ILE A 36 -12.48 13.04 -2.38
N PRO A 37 -13.27 12.49 -1.43
CA PRO A 37 -12.76 11.52 -0.45
C PRO A 37 -12.00 10.33 -1.08
N GLU A 38 -12.28 10.02 -2.34
CA GLU A 38 -11.64 8.99 -3.15
C GLU A 38 -10.25 9.36 -3.67
N ASP A 39 -9.89 10.66 -3.70
CA ASP A 39 -8.55 11.18 -4.06
C ASP A 39 -7.54 11.02 -2.92
N ARG A 40 -7.97 10.50 -1.76
CA ARG A 40 -7.05 10.09 -0.69
C ARG A 40 -6.00 9.12 -1.25
N PRO A 41 -4.73 9.20 -0.79
CA PRO A 41 -3.69 8.29 -1.24
C PRO A 41 -4.18 6.85 -1.21
N ARG A 42 -4.09 6.12 -2.33
CA ARG A 42 -4.45 4.67 -2.41
C ARG A 42 -3.49 3.77 -1.62
N GLY A 43 -2.80 4.32 -0.64
CA GLY A 43 -1.97 3.63 0.33
C GLY A 43 -1.56 4.64 1.39
N GLY A 44 -2.18 4.59 2.58
CA GLY A 44 -1.79 5.54 3.63
C GLY A 44 -2.71 5.68 4.83
N ASN A 45 -3.35 4.61 5.31
CA ASN A 45 -3.93 4.59 6.66
C ASN A 45 -3.99 3.18 7.25
N ARG A 46 -3.10 2.30 6.81
CA ARG A 46 -2.72 1.16 7.62
C ARG A 46 -1.72 1.69 8.65
N GLU A 47 -2.23 2.32 9.71
CA GLU A 47 -1.73 1.91 11.02
C GLU A 47 -1.89 0.40 10.99
N VAL A 48 -0.80 -0.28 10.62
CA VAL A 48 -0.70 -1.72 10.74
C VAL A 48 -0.60 -1.92 12.25
N SER A 49 -1.72 -1.75 12.95
CA SER A 49 -1.90 -2.39 14.23
C SER A 49 -1.49 -3.83 13.94
N PRO A 50 -0.36 -4.30 14.50
CA PRO A 50 0.15 -5.61 14.14
C PRO A 50 -1.01 -6.54 14.42
N LEU A 51 -1.48 -7.25 13.39
CA LEU A 51 -2.50 -8.28 13.55
C LEU A 51 -1.90 -9.24 14.57
N LYS A 52 -2.21 -9.05 15.86
CA LYS A 52 -1.87 -9.96 16.93
C LYS A 52 -2.71 -11.19 16.62
N HIS A 53 -2.16 -12.10 15.83
CA HIS A 53 -2.74 -13.41 15.58
C HIS A 53 -2.86 -14.09 16.93
N ARG A 54 -4.06 -14.01 17.52
CA ARG A 54 -4.40 -14.70 18.77
C ARG A 54 -4.19 -16.22 18.64
N GLY A 55 -4.12 -16.72 17.40
CA GLY A 55 -3.83 -18.10 17.04
C GLY A 55 -2.35 -18.52 17.12
N THR A 56 -1.38 -17.60 17.25
CA THR A 56 0.05 -18.01 17.29
C THR A 56 0.34 -18.93 18.47
N TRP A 57 -0.24 -18.68 19.64
CA TRP A 57 -0.07 -19.55 20.81
C TRP A 57 -0.72 -20.92 20.66
N ALA A 58 -1.85 -20.99 19.95
CA ALA A 58 -2.52 -22.27 19.66
C ALA A 58 -1.66 -23.14 18.74
N THR A 59 -1.07 -22.55 17.70
CA THR A 59 -0.14 -23.26 16.80
C THR A 59 1.11 -23.71 17.55
N VAL A 60 1.68 -22.87 18.42
CA VAL A 60 2.84 -23.23 19.25
C VAL A 60 2.50 -24.42 20.16
N GLY A 61 1.35 -24.39 20.84
CA GLY A 61 0.91 -25.49 21.69
C GLY A 61 0.70 -26.80 20.92
N LEU A 62 0.09 -26.74 19.73
CA LEU A 62 -0.09 -27.90 18.86
C LEU A 62 1.24 -28.51 18.44
N VAL A 63 2.19 -27.70 17.96
CA VAL A 63 3.52 -28.17 17.52
C VAL A 63 4.28 -28.79 18.70
N ALA A 64 4.28 -28.14 19.87
CA ALA A 64 4.91 -28.68 21.07
C ALA A 64 4.29 -30.03 21.50
N GLY A 65 2.97 -30.15 21.42
CA GLY A 65 2.26 -31.40 21.73
C GLY A 65 2.60 -32.54 20.77
N VAL A 66 2.70 -32.27 19.47
CA VAL A 66 3.10 -33.27 18.46
C VAL A 66 4.53 -33.76 18.72
N ILE A 67 5.47 -32.84 18.99
CA ILE A 67 6.86 -33.20 19.32
C ILE A 67 6.91 -34.08 20.58
N LEU A 68 6.19 -33.70 21.63
CA LEU A 68 6.13 -34.47 22.86
C LEU A 68 5.59 -35.88 22.61
N LEU A 69 4.53 -36.02 21.81
CA LEU A 69 3.93 -37.31 21.48
C LEU A 69 4.90 -38.22 20.72
N ILE A 70 5.68 -37.67 19.79
CA ILE A 70 6.73 -38.39 19.08
C ILE A 70 7.82 -38.86 20.05
N LEU A 71 8.31 -37.99 20.93
CA LEU A 71 9.34 -38.34 21.91
C LEU A 71 8.87 -39.42 22.89
N VAL A 72 7.62 -39.33 23.36
CA VAL A 72 6.99 -40.36 24.19
C VAL A 72 6.90 -41.68 23.42
N GLY A 73 6.49 -41.66 22.16
CA GLY A 73 6.45 -42.84 21.30
C GLY A 73 7.81 -43.53 21.18
N ILE A 74 8.87 -42.76 20.90
CA ILE A 74 10.25 -43.27 20.82
C ILE A 74 10.71 -43.83 22.18
N ALA A 75 10.38 -43.16 23.29
CA ALA A 75 10.79 -43.61 24.61
C ALA A 75 10.08 -44.91 25.06
N LEU A 76 8.80 -45.07 24.72
CA LEU A 76 8.02 -46.28 25.03
C LEU A 76 8.29 -47.44 24.05
N PHE A 77 8.63 -47.12 22.80
CA PHE A 77 8.88 -48.08 21.72
C PHE A 77 10.18 -47.70 20.97
N PRO A 78 11.36 -47.93 21.57
CA PRO A 78 12.64 -47.61 20.96
C PRO A 78 12.97 -48.50 19.74
#